data_AF-A0AA37KT01-F1
#
_entry.id   AF-A0AA37KT01-F1
#
_cell.length_a   1.000
_cell.length_b   1.000
_cell.length_c   1.000
_cell.angle_alpha   90.00
_cell.angle_beta   90.00
_cell.angle_gamma   90.00
#
_symmetry.space_group_name_H-M   'P 1'
#
loop_
_entity.id
_entity.type
_entity.pdbx_description
1 polymer ?
#
loop_
_entity_poly.entity_id
_entity_poly.type
_entity_poly.pdbx_seq_one_letter_code
_entity_poly.pdbx_strand_id
1 'polypeptide(L)'
;MAHWASECHALRDDLAALAQQRVLAQASRYPFLLLPAQMAQQTTGAGTRFLRWRSHDRSAMGVALWQGLMENPATPDSLVDDLYAMEVERVVLNMQVSLLHTLGRQALDCAAKLEQAHACHLRRKGLPLHTADPAP
;
A
#
# COMPACT_ATOMS: atom_id res chain seq x y z
N MET A 1 -7.95 13.08 15.65
CA MET A 1 -8.02 11.69 15.13
C MET A 1 -8.43 11.62 13.67
N ALA A 2 -9.53 12.26 13.24
CA ALA A 2 -9.90 12.31 11.82
C ALA A 2 -8.83 12.92 10.90
N HIS A 3 -8.17 14.00 11.34
CA HIS A 3 -7.05 14.60 10.60
C HIS A 3 -5.88 13.61 10.40
N TRP A 4 -5.42 12.97 11.48
CA TRP A 4 -4.38 11.93 11.41
C TRP A 4 -4.79 10.78 10.49
N ALA A 5 -6.06 10.34 10.51
CA ALA A 5 -6.52 9.32 9.56
C ALA A 5 -6.35 9.75 8.09
N SER A 6 -6.65 11.02 7.79
CA SER A 6 -6.44 11.59 6.46
C SER A 6 -4.97 11.62 6.08
N GLU A 7 -4.07 12.02 6.99
CA GLU A 7 -2.63 12.03 6.74
C GLU A 7 -2.08 10.62 6.47
N CYS A 8 -2.52 9.61 7.24
CA CYS A 8 -2.15 8.22 7.00
C CYS A 8 -2.56 7.74 5.60
N HIS A 9 -3.76 8.10 5.14
CA HIS A 9 -4.21 7.73 3.80
C HIS A 9 -3.47 8.48 2.70
N ALA A 10 -3.18 9.78 2.89
CA ALA A 10 -2.38 10.56 1.94
C ALA A 10 -0.97 9.98 1.79
N LEU A 11 -0.27 9.74 2.91
CA LEU A 11 1.07 9.13 2.89
C LEU A 11 1.07 7.74 2.25
N ARG A 12 0.02 6.94 2.46
CA ARG A 12 -0.12 5.62 1.84
C ARG A 12 -0.19 5.76 0.32
N ASP A 13 -0.97 6.73 -0.17
CA ASP A 13 -1.19 6.95 -1.59
C ASP A 13 0.08 7.51 -2.26
N ASP A 14 0.82 8.38 -1.55
CA ASP A 14 2.13 8.88 -1.98
C ASP A 14 3.18 7.77 -2.07
N LEU A 15 3.25 6.86 -1.07
CA LEU A 15 4.14 5.70 -1.14
C LEU A 15 3.79 4.78 -2.30
N ALA A 16 2.50 4.56 -2.55
CA ALA A 16 2.05 3.78 -3.70
C ALA A 16 2.44 4.45 -5.04
N ALA A 17 2.36 5.78 -5.13
CA ALA A 17 2.79 6.53 -6.30
C ALA A 17 4.32 6.45 -6.50
N LEU A 18 5.10 6.55 -5.42
CA LEU A 18 6.57 6.41 -5.47
C LEU A 18 6.98 5.00 -5.93
N ALA A 19 6.31 3.97 -5.41
CA ALA A 19 6.50 2.59 -5.84
C ALA A 19 6.27 2.42 -7.35
N GLN A 20 5.23 3.08 -7.88
CA GLN A 20 4.92 3.08 -9.31
C GLN A 20 5.97 3.81 -10.15
N GLN A 21 6.50 4.94 -9.66
CA GLN A 21 7.47 5.74 -10.41
C GLN A 21 8.89 5.16 -10.41
N ARG A 22 9.29 4.44 -9.35
CA ARG A 22 10.65 3.92 -9.20
C ARG A 22 10.74 2.44 -9.54
N VAL A 23 10.10 1.60 -8.74
CA VAL A 23 10.23 0.14 -8.84
C VAL A 23 9.64 -0.38 -10.15
N LEU A 24 8.42 0.04 -10.48
CA LEU A 24 7.76 -0.44 -11.70
C LEU A 24 8.39 0.13 -12.97
N ALA A 25 8.88 1.37 -12.93
CA ALA A 25 9.57 1.97 -14.07
C ALA A 25 10.91 1.27 -14.38
N GLN A 26 11.60 0.75 -13.37
CA GLN A 26 12.78 -0.11 -13.57
C GLN A 26 12.37 -1.49 -14.07
N ALA A 27 11.35 -2.11 -13.46
CA ALA A 27 10.85 -3.43 -13.82
C ALA A 27 10.37 -3.54 -15.27
N SER A 28 9.87 -2.43 -15.83
CA SER A 28 9.33 -2.38 -17.18
C SER A 28 10.37 -2.07 -18.26
N ARG A 29 11.68 -2.12 -17.95
CA ARG A 29 12.76 -1.82 -18.91
C ARG A 29 13.46 -3.08 -19.40
N TYR A 30 14.12 -2.98 -20.54
CA TYR A 30 15.08 -4.00 -20.96
C TYR A 30 16.25 -4.05 -19.94
N PRO A 31 16.77 -5.23 -19.60
CA PRO A 31 16.38 -6.57 -20.06
C PRO A 31 15.28 -7.26 -19.22
N PHE A 32 14.75 -6.64 -18.16
CA PHE A 32 13.74 -7.24 -17.28
C PHE A 32 12.46 -7.69 -18.00
N LEU A 33 12.07 -7.00 -19.07
CA LEU A 33 10.93 -7.39 -19.91
C LEU A 33 11.06 -8.79 -20.53
N LEU A 34 12.28 -9.31 -20.67
CA LEU A 34 12.54 -10.64 -21.21
C LEU A 34 12.39 -11.76 -20.18
N LEU A 35 12.33 -11.42 -18.89
CA LEU A 35 12.17 -12.40 -17.82
C LEU A 35 10.73 -12.97 -17.85
N PRO A 36 10.54 -14.26 -17.54
CA PRO A 36 9.22 -14.90 -17.55
C PRO A 36 8.25 -14.36 -16.48
N ALA A 37 8.79 -13.65 -15.48
CA ALA A 37 8.02 -12.97 -14.45
C ALA A 37 8.48 -11.53 -14.29
N GLN A 38 7.53 -10.66 -13.93
CA GLN A 38 7.75 -9.22 -13.78
C GLN A 38 7.09 -8.69 -12.51
N MET A 39 7.68 -7.62 -11.97
CA MET A 39 7.06 -6.84 -10.90
C MET A 39 5.94 -5.99 -11.48
N ALA A 40 4.78 -5.99 -10.82
CA ALA A 40 3.63 -5.22 -11.28
C ALA A 40 2.72 -4.79 -10.12
N GLN A 41 1.90 -3.76 -10.36
CA GLN A 41 0.94 -3.27 -9.37
C GLN A 41 -0.37 -4.05 -9.41
N GLN A 42 -0.94 -4.30 -8.23
CA GLN A 42 -2.29 -4.79 -8.06
C GLN A 42 -3.08 -3.87 -7.14
N THR A 43 -4.25 -3.44 -7.63
CA THR A 43 -5.23 -2.69 -6.84
C THR A 43 -6.19 -3.67 -6.17
N THR A 44 -6.42 -3.48 -4.88
CA THR A 44 -7.41 -4.24 -4.09
C THR A 44 -8.77 -3.54 -4.09
N GLY A 45 -9.83 -4.26 -3.70
CA GLY A 45 -11.18 -3.67 -3.57
C GLY A 45 -11.26 -2.51 -2.57
N ALA A 46 -10.31 -2.41 -1.63
CA ALA A 46 -10.19 -1.30 -0.68
C ALA A 46 -9.43 -0.07 -1.24
N GLY A 47 -9.11 -0.06 -2.54
CA GLY A 47 -8.36 1.02 -3.20
C GLY A 47 -6.85 0.99 -2.95
N THR A 48 -6.37 0.14 -2.05
CA THR A 48 -4.94 0.00 -1.74
C THR A 48 -4.20 -0.71 -2.87
N ARG A 49 -3.04 -0.20 -3.26
CA ARG A 49 -2.17 -0.72 -4.32
C ARG A 49 -0.97 -1.43 -3.72
N PHE A 50 -0.66 -2.64 -4.20
CA PHE A 50 0.47 -3.44 -3.78
C PHE A 50 1.32 -3.85 -4.97
N LEU A 51 2.62 -4.03 -4.74
CA LEU A 51 3.53 -4.63 -5.71
C LEU A 51 3.46 -6.16 -5.61
N ARG A 52 3.44 -6.85 -6.76
CA ARG A 52 3.48 -8.31 -6.86
C ARG A 52 4.25 -8.77 -8.09
N TRP A 53 4.98 -9.87 -7.92
CA TRP A 53 5.45 -10.69 -9.03
C TRP A 53 4.27 -11.36 -9.72
N ARG A 54 4.27 -11.31 -11.06
CA ARG A 54 3.31 -12.02 -11.91
C ARG A 54 3.99 -12.58 -13.15
N SER A 55 3.43 -13.65 -13.70
CA SER A 55 3.75 -14.07 -15.07
C SER A 55 3.13 -13.12 -16.09
N HIS A 56 3.69 -13.06 -17.30
CA HIS A 56 3.19 -12.18 -18.38
C HIS A 56 1.75 -12.49 -18.78
N ASP A 57 1.40 -13.77 -18.88
CA ASP A 57 0.05 -14.26 -19.15
C ASP A 57 -0.91 -14.11 -17.95
N ARG A 58 -0.41 -13.65 -16.80
CA ARG A 58 -1.13 -13.48 -15.54
C ARG A 58 -1.72 -14.77 -14.95
N SER A 59 -1.24 -15.94 -15.39
CA SER A 59 -1.67 -17.24 -14.86
C SER A 59 -1.10 -17.55 -13.47
N ALA A 60 0.06 -16.97 -13.13
CA ALA A 60 0.73 -17.16 -11.86
C ALA A 60 1.10 -15.83 -11.20
N MET A 61 1.12 -15.82 -9.87
CA MET A 61 1.48 -14.65 -9.06
C MET A 61 2.19 -15.07 -7.77
N GLY A 62 3.02 -14.18 -7.24
CA GLY A 62 3.65 -14.34 -5.93
C GLY A 62 5.15 -14.55 -5.97
N VAL A 63 5.76 -14.58 -4.78
CA VAL A 63 7.23 -14.60 -4.61
C VAL A 63 7.92 -15.83 -5.20
N ALA A 64 7.19 -16.95 -5.36
CA ALA A 64 7.71 -18.16 -6.00
C ALA A 64 8.22 -17.91 -7.44
N LEU A 65 7.60 -16.96 -8.15
CA LEU A 65 8.07 -16.57 -9.48
C LEU A 65 9.45 -15.90 -9.44
N TRP A 66 9.69 -15.04 -8.45
CA TRP A 66 10.98 -14.41 -8.23
C TRP A 66 12.03 -15.42 -7.76
N GLN A 67 11.67 -16.34 -6.86
CA GLN A 67 12.56 -17.43 -6.45
C GLN A 67 13.01 -18.25 -7.67
N GLY A 68 12.08 -18.59 -8.56
CA GLY A 68 12.39 -19.27 -9.81
C GLY A 68 13.33 -18.47 -10.73
N LEU A 69 13.28 -17.13 -10.74
CA LEU A 69 14.26 -16.31 -11.46
C LEU A 69 15.64 -16.41 -10.81
N MET A 70 15.71 -16.35 -9.47
CA MET A 70 16.98 -16.40 -8.73
C MET A 70 17.68 -17.77 -8.83
N GLU A 71 16.90 -18.84 -8.92
CA GLU A 71 17.40 -20.22 -9.00
C GLU A 71 17.73 -20.65 -10.43
N ASN A 72 17.21 -19.97 -11.45
CA ASN A 72 17.39 -20.34 -12.85
C ASN A 72 18.78 -19.92 -13.35
N PRO A 73 19.66 -20.86 -13.77
CA PRO A 73 20.98 -20.52 -14.30
C PRO A 73 20.96 -19.72 -15.61
N ALA A 74 19.81 -19.64 -16.29
CA ALA A 74 19.63 -18.81 -17.48
C ALA A 74 19.34 -17.34 -17.15
N THR A 75 19.05 -16.99 -15.89
CA THR A 75 18.96 -15.60 -15.45
C THR A 75 20.36 -14.99 -15.44
N PRO A 76 20.62 -13.88 -16.16
CA PRO A 76 21.93 -13.27 -16.18
C PRO A 76 22.35 -12.77 -14.79
N ASP A 77 23.59 -13.06 -14.39
CA ASP A 77 24.17 -12.61 -13.11
C ASP A 77 24.09 -11.10 -12.92
N SER A 78 24.18 -10.33 -14.01
CA SER A 78 24.06 -8.87 -14.00
C SER A 78 22.68 -8.36 -13.53
N LEU A 79 21.67 -9.21 -13.49
CA LEU A 79 20.31 -8.86 -13.03
C LEU A 79 20.01 -9.34 -11.62
N VAL A 80 20.87 -10.16 -11.03
CA VAL A 80 20.62 -10.80 -9.72
C VAL A 80 20.50 -9.75 -8.61
N ASP A 81 21.42 -8.78 -8.58
CA ASP A 81 21.40 -7.71 -7.59
C ASP A 81 20.16 -6.82 -7.72
N ASP A 82 19.78 -6.48 -8.95
CA ASP A 82 18.57 -5.68 -9.22
C ASP A 82 17.30 -6.47 -8.86
N LEU A 83 17.21 -7.75 -9.21
CA LEU A 83 16.09 -8.61 -8.85
C LEU A 83 15.94 -8.76 -7.34
N TYR A 84 17.07 -8.87 -6.62
CA TYR A 84 17.08 -8.85 -5.16
C TYR A 84 16.56 -7.52 -4.61
N ALA A 85 17.09 -6.40 -5.11
CA ALA A 85 16.66 -5.06 -4.68
C ALA A 85 15.16 -4.85 -4.91
N MET A 86 14.62 -5.27 -6.06
CA MET A 86 13.19 -5.19 -6.37
C MET A 86 12.33 -5.99 -5.39
N GLU A 87 12.77 -7.17 -4.96
CA GLU A 87 12.03 -7.96 -3.95
C GLU A 87 12.09 -7.30 -2.57
N VAL A 88 13.24 -6.75 -2.17
CA VAL A 88 13.37 -5.98 -0.92
C VAL A 88 12.42 -4.78 -0.94
N GLU A 89 12.41 -4.00 -2.03
CA GLU A 89 11.52 -2.85 -2.19
C GLU A 89 10.05 -3.28 -2.16
N ARG A 90 9.68 -4.38 -2.83
CA ARG A 90 8.31 -4.94 -2.79
C ARG A 90 7.89 -5.26 -1.37
N VAL A 91 8.74 -5.93 -0.59
CA VAL A 91 8.46 -6.30 0.80
C VAL A 91 8.26 -5.06 1.67
N VAL A 92 9.20 -4.12 1.61
CA VAL A 92 9.18 -2.90 2.44
C VAL A 92 7.99 -2.01 2.09
N LEU A 93 7.78 -1.71 0.81
CA LEU A 93 6.69 -0.84 0.36
C LEU A 93 5.32 -1.44 0.68
N ASN A 94 5.12 -2.74 0.43
CA ASN A 94 3.87 -3.40 0.78
C ASN A 94 3.62 -3.40 2.29
N MET A 95 4.66 -3.55 3.12
CA MET A 95 4.54 -3.43 4.57
C MET A 95 4.14 -2.01 4.98
N GLN A 96 4.83 -0.98 4.50
CA GLN A 96 4.52 0.42 4.82
C GLN A 96 3.09 0.80 4.41
N VAL A 97 2.66 0.40 3.21
CA VAL A 97 1.28 0.58 2.73
C VAL A 97 0.27 -0.10 3.66
N SER A 98 0.56 -1.33 4.12
CA SER A 98 -0.30 -2.05 5.06
C SER A 98 -0.40 -1.37 6.42
N LEU A 99 0.73 -0.87 6.94
CA LEU A 99 0.78 -0.14 8.22
C LEU A 99 -0.01 1.16 8.15
N LEU A 100 0.22 2.00 7.15
CA LEU A 100 -0.49 3.27 7.00
C LEU A 100 -1.99 3.08 6.79
N HIS A 101 -2.37 2.06 6.02
CA HIS A 101 -3.78 1.71 5.87
C HIS A 101 -4.43 1.28 7.20
N THR A 102 -3.71 0.49 8.00
CA THR A 102 -4.18 0.04 9.32
C THR A 102 -4.29 1.21 10.31
N LEU A 103 -3.26 2.07 10.37
CA LEU A 103 -3.24 3.25 11.22
C LEU A 103 -4.36 4.23 10.85
N GLY A 104 -4.56 4.50 9.55
CA GLY A 104 -5.64 5.35 9.07
C GLY A 104 -7.01 4.84 9.48
N ARG A 105 -7.26 3.54 9.32
CA ARG A 105 -8.51 2.90 9.76
C ARG A 105 -8.71 3.00 11.27
N GLN A 106 -7.69 2.68 12.07
CA GLN A 106 -7.77 2.76 13.52
C GLN A 106 -7.99 4.20 14.00
N ALA A 107 -7.41 5.19 13.33
CA ALA A 107 -7.61 6.60 13.65
C ALA A 107 -9.05 7.06 13.36
N LEU A 108 -9.70 6.57 12.29
CA LEU A 108 -11.13 6.81 12.04
C LEU A 108 -12.01 6.17 13.11
N ASP A 109 -11.76 4.90 13.42
CA ASP A 109 -12.52 4.18 14.46
C ASP A 109 -12.39 4.88 15.82
N CYS A 110 -11.19 5.39 16.14
CA CYS A 110 -10.94 6.16 17.34
C CYS A 110 -11.70 7.49 17.34
N ALA A 111 -11.72 8.22 16.21
CA ALA A 111 -12.48 9.46 16.08
C ALA A 111 -13.97 9.25 16.37
N ALA A 112 -14.57 8.22 15.75
CA ALA A 112 -15.98 7.88 15.95
C ALA A 112 -16.29 7.52 17.41
N LYS A 113 -15.42 6.75 18.07
CA LYS A 113 -15.57 6.38 19.49
C LYS A 113 -15.46 7.60 20.41
N LEU A 114 -14.55 8.53 20.12
CA LEU A 114 -14.40 9.77 20.90
C LEU A 114 -15.62 10.68 20.75
N GLU A 115 -16.16 10.83 19.54
CA GLU A 115 -17.40 11.57 19.29
C GLU A 115 -18.57 10.96 20.05
N GLN A 116 -18.71 9.63 20.02
CA GLN A 116 -19.75 8.93 20.78
C GLN A 116 -19.59 9.15 22.29
N ALA A 117 -18.37 9.07 22.82
CA ALA A 117 -18.10 9.31 24.24
C ALA A 117 -18.45 10.75 24.64
N HIS A 118 -18.08 11.72 23.81
CA HIS A 118 -18.42 13.13 24.02
C HIS A 118 -19.94 13.36 24.01
N ALA A 119 -20.66 12.75 23.07
CA ALA A 119 -22.11 12.87 22.99
C ALA A 119 -22.81 12.30 24.23
N CYS A 120 -22.34 11.16 24.76
CA CYS A 120 -22.84 10.60 26.03
C CYS A 120 -22.59 11.54 27.21
N HIS A 121 -21.40 12.15 27.27
CA HIS A 121 -21.04 13.11 28.34
C HIS A 121 -21.91 14.37 28.31
N LEU A 122 -22.10 14.97 27.13
CA LEU A 122 -22.95 16.16 26.97
C LEU A 122 -24.40 15.87 27.37
N ARG A 123 -24.95 14.72 26.92
CA ARG A 123 -26.30 14.28 27.29
C ARG A 123 -26.45 14.13 28.81
N ARG A 124 -25.46 13.56 29.49
CA ARG A 124 -25.48 13.41 30.96
C ARG A 124 -25.43 14.76 31.68
N LYS A 125 -24.72 15.74 31.12
CA LYS A 125 -24.62 17.10 31.66
C LYS A 125 -25.82 18.00 31.32
N GLY A 126 -26.77 17.54 30.50
CA GLY A 126 -27.89 18.36 30.03
C GLY A 126 -27.46 19.49 29.08
N LEU A 127 -26.25 19.39 28.50
CA LEU A 127 -25.75 20.36 27.53
C LEU A 127 -26.23 19.97 26.13
N PRO A 128 -26.65 20.94 25.29
CA PRO A 128 -27.02 20.64 23.91
C PRO A 128 -25.81 20.05 23.16
N LEU A 129 -26.06 19.02 22.36
CA LEU A 129 -25.09 18.56 21.37
C LEU A 129 -24.87 19.72 20.40
N HIS A 130 -23.64 20.19 20.26
CA HIS A 130 -23.35 21.25 19.30
C HIS A 130 -23.62 20.70 17.89
N THR A 131 -24.74 21.09 17.29
CA THR A 131 -25.00 20.91 15.86
C THR A 131 -24.07 21.88 15.15
N ALA A 132 -23.05 21.35 14.47
CA ALA A 132 -22.26 22.18 13.57
C ALA A 132 -23.21 22.86 12.58
N ASP A 133 -23.22 24.19 12.59
CA ASP A 133 -23.92 24.98 11.57
C ASP A 133 -23.37 24.60 10.19
N PRO A 134 -24.23 24.39 9.16
CA PRO A 134 -23.74 24.36 7.80
C PRO A 134 -23.22 25.77 7.46
N ALA A 135 -21.93 25.87 7.17
CA ALA A 135 -21.31 27.10 6.67
C ALA A 135 -22.03 27.58 5.37
N PRO A 136 -22.07 28.91 5.12
CA PRO A 136 -22.88 29.53 4.06
C PRO A 136 -22.44 29.18 2.63
#